data_AF-A0A6C0HGW2-F1
#
_entry.id   AF-A0A6C0HGW2-F1
#
_cell.length_a   1.000
_cell.length_b   1.000
_cell.length_c   1.000
_cell.angle_alpha   90.00
_cell.angle_beta   90.00
_cell.angle_gamma   90.00
#
_symmetry.space_group_name_H-M   'P 1'
#
loop_
_entity.id
_entity.type
_entity.pdbx_description
1 polymer ?
#
loop_
_entity_poly.entity_id
_entity_poly.type
_entity_poly.pdbx_seq_one_letter_code
_entity_poly.pdbx_strand_id
1 'polypeptide(L)'
;MDKVYFNLENENGFYSVYFFLLSSYIYACKTNKILCIKDDKWKFLYKNGLDDYFLLDKKILKYSSINNNNDNDNDNNNDNDKNIIFFCHSKEPNMLHTLHEYKLYSKELYTCNPDIIQNFNLPEKYNSIFIRGGDKLLYEATQHPISHYVFFLLKLNIDTNNVFVHSDDNNLVESVEKYITDNNINLKVYKITDKSNNGGAVVMKRLNYGDCKNIKSVDDMSNEEKKNHTVKMLNAIEIMRHSVNVILSYDSNVSRFIKLNFDCNVYSINHSNNLDYNSPTKNPAYSF
;
A
#
# COMPACT_ATOMS: atom_id res chain seq x y z
N MET A 1 2.61 30.78 -5.28
CA MET A 1 3.23 29.47 -5.58
C MET A 1 2.23 28.68 -6.40
N ASP A 2 2.67 28.10 -7.51
CA ASP A 2 1.78 27.33 -8.38
C ASP A 2 1.37 26.01 -7.71
N LYS A 3 0.24 25.45 -8.15
CA LYS A 3 -0.37 24.27 -7.55
C LYS A 3 -0.43 23.11 -8.53
N VAL A 4 -0.34 21.90 -7.99
CA VAL A 4 -0.59 20.64 -8.68
C VAL A 4 -1.70 19.95 -7.94
N TYR A 5 -2.71 19.46 -8.66
CA TYR A 5 -3.87 18.84 -8.08
C TYR A 5 -3.82 17.34 -8.30
N PHE A 6 -4.11 16.55 -7.26
CA PHE A 6 -4.22 15.10 -7.33
C PHE A 6 -5.57 14.63 -6.81
N ASN A 7 -6.26 13.81 -7.59
CA ASN A 7 -7.54 13.22 -7.20
C ASN A 7 -7.39 11.77 -6.73
N LEU A 8 -7.70 11.51 -5.45
CA LEU A 8 -7.73 10.16 -4.88
C LEU A 8 -8.98 9.35 -5.28
N GLU A 9 -10.03 10.00 -5.81
CA GLU A 9 -11.29 9.35 -6.19
C GLU A 9 -11.07 8.41 -7.40
N ASN A 10 -10.81 7.13 -7.12
CA ASN A 10 -10.70 6.08 -8.13
C ASN A 10 -10.95 4.69 -7.54
N GLU A 11 -11.06 3.69 -8.41
CA GLU A 11 -11.40 2.32 -8.03
C GLU A 11 -10.22 1.42 -7.65
N ASN A 12 -8.98 1.91 -7.78
CA ASN A 12 -7.78 1.11 -7.52
C ASN A 12 -7.54 0.87 -6.02
N GLY A 13 -6.75 -0.16 -5.71
CA GLY A 13 -6.35 -0.46 -4.35
C GLY A 13 -5.46 0.64 -3.73
N PHE A 14 -5.51 0.76 -2.40
CA PHE A 14 -4.84 1.78 -1.59
C PHE A 14 -3.40 2.08 -2.08
N TYR A 15 -2.52 1.06 -2.11
CA TYR A 15 -1.10 1.26 -2.41
C TYR A 15 -0.81 1.53 -3.88
N SER A 16 -1.75 1.21 -4.78
CA SER A 16 -1.66 1.65 -6.18
C SER A 16 -1.82 3.18 -6.24
N VAL A 17 -2.89 3.68 -5.64
CA VAL A 17 -3.20 5.12 -5.57
C VAL A 17 -2.10 5.89 -4.84
N TYR A 18 -1.53 5.31 -3.78
CA TYR A 18 -0.37 5.85 -3.08
C TYR A 18 0.79 6.17 -4.02
N PHE A 19 1.18 5.25 -4.91
CA PHE A 19 2.33 5.50 -5.78
C PHE A 19 2.07 6.58 -6.84
N PHE A 20 0.84 6.71 -7.34
CA PHE A 20 0.45 7.82 -8.21
C PHE A 20 0.45 9.17 -7.47
N LEU A 21 -0.02 9.18 -6.22
CA LEU A 21 0.04 10.34 -5.35
C LEU A 21 1.50 10.75 -5.09
N LEU A 22 2.36 9.77 -4.77
CA LEU A 22 3.78 9.99 -4.51
C LEU A 22 4.50 10.51 -5.76
N SER A 23 4.23 9.96 -6.95
CA SER A 23 4.73 10.49 -8.22
C SER A 23 4.38 11.97 -8.41
N SER A 24 3.12 12.32 -8.15
CA SER A 24 2.63 13.70 -8.21
C SER A 24 3.30 14.61 -7.18
N TYR A 25 3.57 14.10 -5.97
CA TYR A 25 4.30 14.81 -4.93
C TYR A 25 5.76 15.07 -5.31
N ILE A 26 6.47 14.08 -5.85
CA ILE A 26 7.85 14.24 -6.32
C ILE A 26 7.90 15.30 -7.44
N TYR A 27 6.96 15.26 -8.38
CA TYR A 27 6.82 16.30 -9.40
C TYR A 27 6.59 17.69 -8.79
N ALA A 28 5.70 17.82 -7.80
CA ALA A 28 5.43 19.08 -7.12
C ALA A 28 6.70 19.63 -6.43
N CYS A 29 7.43 18.78 -5.70
CA CYS A 29 8.70 19.15 -5.06
C CYS A 29 9.75 19.61 -6.09
N LYS A 30 9.99 18.83 -7.14
CA LYS A 30 10.98 19.14 -8.18
C LYS A 30 10.66 20.40 -8.99
N THR A 31 9.38 20.74 -9.12
CA THR A 31 8.94 21.94 -9.85
C THR A 31 8.55 23.10 -8.93
N ASN A 32 8.87 23.01 -7.63
CA ASN A 32 8.57 24.01 -6.62
C ASN A 32 7.10 24.45 -6.61
N LYS A 33 6.19 23.46 -6.69
CA LYS A 33 4.73 23.64 -6.64
C LYS A 33 4.16 23.04 -5.35
N ILE A 34 2.97 23.49 -4.99
CA ILE A 34 2.20 22.97 -3.86
C ILE A 34 1.32 21.82 -4.34
N LEU A 35 1.38 20.67 -3.68
CA LEU A 35 0.45 19.57 -3.94
C LEU A 35 -0.89 19.83 -3.23
N CYS A 36 -1.97 19.75 -3.99
CA CYS A 36 -3.35 19.83 -3.51
C CYS A 36 -4.03 18.47 -3.72
N ILE A 37 -4.62 17.89 -2.67
CA ILE A 37 -5.24 16.57 -2.71
C ILE A 37 -6.76 16.70 -2.52
N LYS A 38 -7.51 15.94 -3.32
CA LYS A 38 -8.94 15.69 -3.13
C LYS A 38 -9.17 14.26 -2.66
N ASP A 39 -9.81 14.09 -1.51
CA ASP A 39 -10.06 12.81 -0.84
C ASP A 39 -11.48 12.65 -0.29
N ASP A 40 -12.38 13.58 -0.60
CA ASP A 40 -13.78 13.65 -0.11
C ASP A 40 -14.69 12.53 -0.61
N LYS A 41 -14.32 11.82 -1.69
CA LYS A 41 -14.99 10.57 -2.11
C LYS A 41 -13.99 9.43 -2.33
N TRP A 42 -12.87 9.47 -1.63
CA TRP A 42 -11.89 8.39 -1.72
C TRP A 42 -12.49 7.05 -1.28
N LYS A 43 -12.13 5.96 -1.96
CA LYS A 43 -12.68 4.61 -1.72
C LYS A 43 -12.54 4.12 -0.27
N PHE A 44 -11.45 4.54 0.39
CA PHE A 44 -11.12 4.20 1.78
C PHE A 44 -11.48 5.31 2.79
N LEU A 45 -12.26 6.30 2.36
CA LEU A 45 -12.75 7.39 3.21
C LEU A 45 -13.51 6.86 4.43
N TYR A 46 -13.20 7.42 5.60
CA TYR A 46 -14.01 7.27 6.81
C TYR A 46 -14.73 8.57 7.19
N LYS A 47 -14.03 9.52 7.80
CA LYS A 47 -14.57 10.83 8.22
C LYS A 47 -13.77 12.00 7.64
N ASN A 48 -12.45 11.95 7.74
CA ASN A 48 -11.52 13.01 7.36
C ASN A 48 -10.57 12.60 6.22
N GLY A 49 -10.92 11.54 5.48
CA GLY A 49 -10.15 11.05 4.34
C GLY A 49 -8.80 10.51 4.77
N LEU A 50 -7.71 11.01 4.17
CA LEU A 50 -6.35 10.60 4.51
C LEU A 50 -5.99 10.87 5.99
N ASP A 51 -6.59 11.90 6.62
CA ASP A 51 -6.18 12.34 7.97
C ASP A 51 -6.65 11.35 9.05
N ASP A 52 -7.60 10.47 8.72
CA ASP A 52 -7.99 9.38 9.62
C ASP A 52 -6.89 8.32 9.79
N TYR A 53 -5.91 8.29 8.87
CA TYR A 53 -4.88 7.25 8.81
C TYR A 53 -3.46 7.81 8.83
N PHE A 54 -3.25 9.05 8.37
CA PHE A 54 -1.92 9.63 8.18
C PHE A 54 -1.83 11.07 8.65
N LEU A 55 -0.63 11.46 9.06
CA LEU A 55 -0.23 12.85 9.24
C LEU A 55 0.46 13.30 7.95
N LEU A 56 -0.19 14.16 7.17
CA LEU A 56 0.33 14.67 5.90
C LEU A 56 1.44 15.72 6.12
N ASP A 57 2.36 15.85 5.17
CA ASP A 57 3.29 16.99 5.16
C ASP A 57 2.53 18.33 5.15
N LYS A 58 2.98 19.27 5.97
CA LYS A 58 2.34 20.59 6.14
C LYS A 58 2.24 21.42 4.85
N LYS A 59 3.02 21.10 3.82
CA LYS A 59 2.96 21.78 2.51
C LYS A 59 1.86 21.21 1.62
N ILE A 60 1.26 20.08 1.98
CA ILE A 60 0.14 19.48 1.26
C ILE A 60 -1.14 20.17 1.69
N LEU A 61 -1.94 20.61 0.72
CA LEU A 61 -3.24 21.21 0.96
C LEU A 61 -4.35 20.23 0.58
N LYS A 62 -5.43 20.20 1.35
CA LYS A 62 -6.67 19.57 0.90
C LYS A 62 -7.53 20.57 0.15
N TYR A 63 -8.22 20.10 -0.88
CA TYR A 63 -9.28 20.86 -1.53
C TYR A 63 -10.53 20.01 -1.61
N SER A 64 -11.63 20.55 -1.14
CA SER A 64 -12.95 20.07 -1.52
C SER A 64 -13.36 20.78 -2.82
N SER A 65 -14.25 20.16 -3.58
CA SER A 65 -14.88 20.78 -4.75
C SER A 65 -15.71 21.99 -4.30
N ILE A 66 -15.08 23.13 -3.99
CA ILE A 66 -15.76 24.38 -3.71
C ILE A 66 -15.85 25.13 -5.04
N ASN A 67 -17.04 25.05 -5.66
CA ASN A 67 -17.54 25.90 -6.74
C ASN A 67 -16.93 25.73 -8.15
N ASN A 68 -17.14 24.56 -8.78
CA ASN A 68 -17.44 24.54 -10.22
C ASN A 68 -18.97 24.59 -10.42
N ASN A 69 -19.64 25.59 -9.84
CA ASN A 69 -20.89 26.07 -10.42
C ASN A 69 -20.49 26.97 -11.58
N ASN A 70 -20.14 26.36 -12.73
CA ASN A 70 -20.17 26.93 -14.09
C ASN A 70 -19.47 26.03 -15.14
N ASP A 71 -19.37 24.72 -14.94
CA ASP A 71 -19.12 23.79 -16.05
C ASP A 71 -20.43 23.56 -16.82
N ASN A 72 -20.99 24.64 -17.36
CA ASN A 72 -21.67 24.56 -18.65
C ASN A 72 -20.57 24.75 -19.67
N ASP A 73 -20.33 23.70 -20.47
CA ASP A 73 -19.59 23.70 -21.72
C ASP A 73 -19.95 24.94 -22.57
N ASN A 74 -19.22 26.02 -22.37
CA ASN A 74 -19.15 27.13 -23.29
C ASN A 74 -17.70 27.56 -23.37
N ASP A 75 -17.01 26.93 -24.32
CA ASP A 75 -15.83 27.42 -25.02
C ASP A 75 -16.00 28.92 -25.36
N ASN A 76 -15.65 29.79 -24.43
CA ASN A 76 -15.30 31.16 -24.73
C ASN A 76 -14.09 31.54 -23.90
N ASN A 77 -12.94 31.28 -24.53
CA ASN A 77 -11.66 31.93 -24.31
C ASN A 77 -11.83 33.36 -23.82
N ASN A 78 -11.57 33.59 -22.53
CA ASN A 78 -10.86 34.78 -22.08
C ASN A 78 -10.36 34.59 -20.65
N ASP A 79 -9.18 35.18 -20.44
CA ASP A 79 -8.50 35.46 -19.17
C ASP A 79 -7.74 34.33 -18.49
N ASN A 80 -6.42 34.33 -18.76
CA ASN A 80 -5.34 34.22 -17.76
C ASN A 80 -5.40 33.09 -16.72
N ASP A 81 -6.12 32.01 -16.99
CA ASP A 81 -6.16 30.85 -16.12
C ASP A 81 -4.79 30.19 -16.13
N LYS A 82 -4.07 30.40 -15.02
CA LYS A 82 -2.85 29.68 -14.68
C LYS A 82 -3.04 28.22 -15.02
N ASN A 83 -2.22 27.68 -15.94
CA ASN A 83 -2.22 26.28 -16.35
C ASN A 83 -2.42 25.35 -15.13
N ILE A 84 -3.65 24.89 -14.92
CA ILE A 84 -3.99 24.00 -13.81
C ILE A 84 -3.41 22.64 -14.15
N ILE A 85 -2.41 22.20 -13.38
CA ILE A 85 -1.82 20.89 -13.55
C ILE A 85 -2.60 19.91 -12.69
N PHE A 86 -3.27 18.96 -13.34
CA PHE A 86 -4.09 17.95 -12.69
C PHE A 86 -3.58 16.55 -13.01
N PHE A 87 -3.41 15.74 -11.97
CA PHE A 87 -2.99 14.36 -12.04
C PHE A 87 -3.98 13.42 -11.34
N CYS A 88 -3.99 12.17 -11.80
CA CYS A 88 -4.73 11.07 -11.20
C CYS A 88 -4.08 9.75 -11.66
N HIS A 89 -4.67 8.62 -11.28
CA HIS A 89 -4.15 7.29 -11.67
C HIS A 89 -4.04 7.07 -13.20
N SER A 90 -4.84 7.78 -14.01
CA SER A 90 -4.84 7.67 -15.48
C SER A 90 -4.13 8.84 -16.18
N LYS A 91 -3.66 9.83 -15.41
CA LYS A 91 -2.98 11.02 -15.90
C LYS A 91 -1.83 11.34 -14.96
N GLU A 92 -0.69 10.71 -15.22
CA GLU A 92 0.53 10.88 -14.43
C GLU A 92 1.37 12.08 -14.90
N PRO A 93 2.30 12.56 -14.06
CA PRO A 93 3.34 13.46 -14.53
C PRO A 93 4.12 12.83 -15.69
N ASN A 94 4.35 13.59 -16.77
CA ASN A 94 5.25 13.18 -17.84
C ASN A 94 6.72 13.39 -17.42
N MET A 95 7.10 12.76 -16.30
CA MET A 95 8.44 12.82 -15.73
C MET A 95 8.73 11.49 -15.07
N LEU A 96 9.83 10.84 -15.47
CA LEU A 96 10.28 9.63 -14.81
C LEU A 96 11.00 9.97 -13.51
N HIS A 97 10.88 9.06 -12.54
CA HIS A 97 11.46 9.15 -11.22
C HIS A 97 12.36 7.94 -10.97
N THR A 98 13.32 8.08 -10.07
CA THR A 98 14.15 6.95 -9.63
C THR A 98 13.54 6.29 -8.40
N LEU A 99 13.85 5.02 -8.11
CA LEU A 99 13.39 4.39 -6.86
C LEU A 99 13.99 5.07 -5.63
N HIS A 100 15.17 5.69 -5.75
CA HIS A 100 15.73 6.54 -4.71
C HIS A 100 14.82 7.72 -4.38
N GLU A 101 14.25 8.39 -5.39
CA GLU A 101 13.29 9.48 -5.19
C GLU A 101 12.01 8.99 -4.53
N TYR A 102 11.45 7.87 -4.97
CA TYR A 102 10.30 7.25 -4.30
C TYR A 102 10.60 6.94 -2.83
N LYS A 103 11.77 6.37 -2.51
CA LYS A 103 12.19 6.09 -1.13
C LYS A 103 12.40 7.36 -0.30
N LEU A 104 12.95 8.41 -0.87
CA LEU A 104 13.19 9.68 -0.17
C LEU A 104 11.86 10.38 0.14
N TYR A 105 11.06 10.65 -0.90
CA TYR A 105 9.85 11.46 -0.78
C TYR A 105 8.68 10.71 -0.15
N SER A 106 8.70 9.37 -0.11
CA SER A 106 7.69 8.59 0.61
C SER A 106 7.68 8.89 2.11
N LYS A 107 8.87 9.10 2.72
CA LYS A 107 9.02 9.48 4.13
C LYS A 107 8.58 10.92 4.39
N GLU A 108 8.60 11.77 3.37
CA GLU A 108 8.14 13.16 3.44
C GLU A 108 6.62 13.27 3.26
N LEU A 109 6.04 12.52 2.31
CA LEU A 109 4.63 12.65 1.92
C LEU A 109 3.67 12.56 3.12
N TYR A 110 3.84 11.52 3.94
CA TYR A 110 3.08 11.36 5.18
C TYR A 110 3.75 10.37 6.14
N THR A 111 3.31 10.39 7.40
CA THR A 111 3.56 9.33 8.38
C THR A 111 2.25 8.68 8.83
N CYS A 112 2.25 7.39 9.18
CA CYS A 112 1.08 6.77 9.82
C CYS A 112 0.68 7.56 11.07
N ASN A 113 -0.63 7.76 11.25
CA ASN A 113 -1.15 8.40 12.44
C ASN A 113 -0.89 7.50 13.66
N PRO A 114 -0.14 7.95 14.68
CA PRO A 114 0.19 7.11 15.84
C PRO A 114 -1.05 6.66 16.62
N ASP A 115 -2.16 7.40 16.55
CA ASP A 115 -3.40 7.07 17.27
C ASP A 115 -4.08 5.79 16.77
N ILE A 116 -3.78 5.35 15.54
CA ILE A 116 -4.32 4.11 14.97
C ILE A 116 -3.36 2.92 15.12
N ILE A 117 -2.13 3.15 15.57
CA ILE A 117 -1.13 2.10 15.76
C ILE A 117 -1.32 1.47 17.14
N GLN A 118 -1.56 0.17 17.14
CA GLN A 118 -1.78 -0.63 18.33
C GLN A 118 -0.47 -1.27 18.77
N ASN A 119 -0.30 -1.39 20.09
CA ASN A 119 0.80 -2.17 20.66
C ASN A 119 0.43 -3.65 20.61
N PHE A 120 1.21 -4.42 19.83
CA PHE A 120 1.08 -5.87 19.78
C PHE A 120 2.12 -6.52 20.67
N ASN A 121 1.72 -7.56 21.39
CA ASN A 121 2.63 -8.35 22.22
C ASN A 121 3.48 -9.26 21.34
N LEU A 122 4.52 -8.69 20.73
CA LEU A 122 5.50 -9.36 19.90
C LEU A 122 6.83 -9.47 20.66
N PRO A 123 7.63 -10.51 20.37
CA PRO A 123 8.98 -10.61 20.89
C PRO A 123 9.84 -9.46 20.36
N GLU A 124 10.92 -9.12 21.06
CA GLU A 124 11.85 -8.06 20.65
C GLU A 124 12.46 -8.30 19.26
N LYS A 125 12.72 -9.58 18.92
CA LYS A 125 13.25 -10.00 17.62
C LYS A 125 12.35 -11.00 16.92
N TYR A 126 11.94 -10.66 15.70
CA TYR A 126 11.17 -11.52 14.81
C TYR A 126 11.47 -11.21 13.34
N ASN A 127 11.21 -12.19 12.49
CA ASN A 127 11.13 -12.01 11.05
C ASN A 127 9.68 -11.85 10.62
N SER A 128 9.44 -11.43 9.38
CA SER A 128 8.11 -11.29 8.82
C SER A 128 7.96 -12.00 7.48
N ILE A 129 6.77 -12.55 7.23
CA ILE A 129 6.33 -13.03 5.93
C ILE A 129 5.06 -12.27 5.54
N PHE A 130 5.09 -11.63 4.38
CA PHE A 130 3.91 -11.05 3.76
C PHE A 130 3.53 -11.84 2.50
N ILE A 131 2.30 -12.35 2.46
CA ILE A 131 1.78 -13.08 1.30
C ILE A 131 0.63 -12.28 0.73
N ARG A 132 0.74 -11.89 -0.53
CA ARG A 132 -0.39 -11.29 -1.24
C ARG A 132 -1.30 -12.40 -1.74
N GLY A 133 -2.55 -12.37 -1.32
CA GLY A 133 -3.64 -13.18 -1.81
C GLY A 133 -4.69 -12.35 -2.55
N GLY A 134 -5.95 -12.77 -2.34
CA GLY A 134 -7.13 -12.03 -2.77
C GLY A 134 -7.24 -11.85 -4.29
N ASP A 135 -7.76 -10.69 -4.66
CA ASP A 135 -8.19 -10.37 -6.02
C ASP A 135 -7.03 -10.24 -7.04
N LYS A 136 -5.83 -9.90 -6.57
CA LYS A 136 -4.65 -9.79 -7.44
C LYS A 136 -4.29 -11.11 -8.12
N LEU A 137 -4.57 -12.25 -7.49
CA LEU A 137 -4.27 -13.57 -8.02
C LEU A 137 -5.09 -13.90 -9.28
N LEU A 138 -6.19 -13.19 -9.51
CA LEU A 138 -7.07 -13.45 -10.64
C LEU A 138 -6.53 -12.90 -11.97
N TYR A 139 -5.72 -11.83 -11.95
CA TYR A 139 -5.28 -11.15 -13.18
C TYR A 139 -3.85 -10.60 -13.17
N GLU A 140 -3.27 -10.33 -12.00
CA GLU A 140 -2.06 -9.50 -11.89
C GLU A 140 -0.86 -10.22 -11.27
N ALA A 141 -1.09 -11.27 -10.48
CA ALA A 141 -0.05 -11.92 -9.70
C ALA A 141 -0.17 -13.44 -9.77
N THR A 142 0.96 -14.13 -9.62
CA THR A 142 0.99 -15.58 -9.43
C THR A 142 0.98 -15.89 -7.94
N GLN A 143 0.09 -16.78 -7.51
CA GLN A 143 0.16 -17.32 -6.15
C GLN A 143 1.41 -18.20 -6.05
N HIS A 144 2.40 -17.74 -5.30
CA HIS A 144 3.60 -18.54 -5.03
C HIS A 144 3.30 -19.56 -3.93
N PRO A 145 3.91 -20.76 -3.99
CA PRO A 145 3.77 -21.77 -2.93
C PRO A 145 4.24 -21.24 -1.58
N ILE A 146 3.50 -21.57 -0.50
CA ILE A 146 3.87 -21.22 0.88
C ILE A 146 5.29 -21.67 1.23
N SER A 147 5.68 -22.85 0.75
CA SER A 147 7.01 -23.41 0.94
C SER A 147 8.13 -22.48 0.45
N HIS A 148 7.91 -21.69 -0.61
CA HIS A 148 8.93 -20.78 -1.11
C HIS A 148 9.26 -19.68 -0.10
N TYR A 149 8.24 -19.08 0.53
CA TYR A 149 8.42 -18.04 1.54
C TYR A 149 9.15 -18.59 2.78
N VAL A 150 8.68 -19.73 3.29
CA VAL A 150 9.26 -20.35 4.49
C VAL A 150 10.69 -20.83 4.22
N PHE A 151 10.94 -21.48 3.09
CA PHE A 151 12.28 -21.93 2.72
C PHE A 151 13.26 -20.79 2.52
N PHE A 152 12.82 -19.68 1.91
CA PHE A 152 13.67 -18.50 1.76
C PHE A 152 14.04 -17.92 3.14
N LEU A 153 13.08 -17.82 4.05
CA LEU A 153 13.35 -17.37 5.42
C LEU A 153 14.39 -18.26 6.12
N LEU A 154 14.23 -19.58 6.04
CA LEU A 154 15.16 -20.53 6.68
C LEU A 154 16.57 -20.54 6.06
N LYS A 155 16.71 -20.07 4.81
CA LYS A 155 18.01 -19.89 4.15
C LYS A 155 18.76 -18.66 4.65
N LEU A 156 18.05 -17.66 5.16
CA LEU A 156 18.68 -16.57 5.88
C LEU A 156 19.14 -17.17 7.21
N ASN A 157 20.41 -17.02 7.56
CA ASN A 157 20.97 -17.50 8.82
C ASN A 157 20.37 -16.68 10.00
N ILE A 158 19.10 -16.93 10.33
CA ILE A 158 18.30 -16.15 11.27
C ILE A 158 18.67 -16.46 12.72
N ASP A 159 18.67 -15.44 13.57
CA ASP A 159 18.99 -15.53 15.00
C ASP A 159 17.75 -15.68 15.89
N THR A 160 16.56 -15.76 15.29
CA THR A 160 15.27 -15.86 15.99
C THR A 160 14.33 -16.80 15.25
N ASN A 161 13.56 -17.59 16.01
CA ASN A 161 12.53 -18.48 15.49
C ASN A 161 11.15 -17.83 15.44
N ASN A 162 11.03 -16.57 15.84
CA ASN A 162 9.75 -15.88 15.82
C ASN A 162 9.48 -15.33 14.42
N VAL A 163 8.28 -15.60 13.89
CA VAL A 163 7.84 -15.10 12.59
C VAL A 163 6.46 -14.47 12.70
N PHE A 164 6.35 -13.20 12.31
CA PHE A 164 5.08 -12.54 12.09
C PHE A 164 4.60 -12.84 10.67
N VAL A 165 3.36 -13.31 10.53
CA VAL A 165 2.77 -13.63 9.23
C VAL A 165 1.55 -12.76 9.03
N HIS A 166 1.52 -12.08 7.88
CA HIS A 166 0.34 -11.36 7.45
C HIS A 166 0.04 -11.62 5.98
N SER A 167 -1.24 -11.58 5.68
CA SER A 167 -1.77 -11.60 4.34
C SER A 167 -3.08 -10.83 4.38
N ASP A 168 -3.44 -10.29 3.24
CA ASP A 168 -4.77 -9.81 2.99
C ASP A 168 -5.80 -10.97 2.94
N ASP A 169 -5.39 -12.23 2.77
CA ASP A 169 -6.23 -13.41 2.92
C ASP A 169 -5.81 -14.23 4.16
N ASN A 170 -6.68 -14.31 5.18
CA ASN A 170 -6.35 -15.04 6.41
C ASN A 170 -6.14 -16.55 6.19
N ASN A 171 -6.73 -17.14 5.14
CA ASN A 171 -6.48 -18.55 4.82
C ASN A 171 -5.01 -18.80 4.46
N LEU A 172 -4.33 -17.81 3.87
CA LEU A 172 -2.91 -17.90 3.57
C LEU A 172 -2.06 -17.82 4.84
N VAL A 173 -2.47 -17.01 5.82
CA VAL A 173 -1.83 -16.97 7.15
C VAL A 173 -1.96 -18.33 7.84
N GLU A 174 -3.16 -18.92 7.84
CA GLU A 174 -3.38 -20.26 8.40
C GLU A 174 -2.61 -21.35 7.64
N SER A 175 -2.47 -21.20 6.32
CA SER A 175 -1.68 -22.13 5.49
C SER A 175 -0.20 -22.09 5.82
N VAL A 176 0.37 -20.93 6.18
CA VAL A 176 1.76 -20.83 6.66
C VAL A 176 1.92 -21.56 7.99
N GLU A 177 1.03 -21.30 8.95
CA GLU A 177 1.07 -21.93 10.27
C GLU A 177 0.93 -23.46 10.16
N LYS A 178 0.00 -23.93 9.32
CA LYS A 178 -0.16 -25.35 9.02
C LYS A 178 1.09 -25.93 8.38
N TYR A 179 1.67 -25.27 7.37
CA TYR A 179 2.87 -25.76 6.70
C TYR A 179 4.06 -25.89 7.67
N ILE A 180 4.28 -24.90 8.55
CA ILE A 180 5.32 -24.94 9.58
C ILE A 180 5.11 -26.13 10.53
N THR A 181 3.88 -26.33 10.98
CA THR A 181 3.51 -27.41 11.91
C THR A 181 3.68 -28.79 11.27
N ASP A 182 3.10 -29.00 10.08
CA ASP A 182 3.12 -30.29 9.37
C ASP A 182 4.55 -30.74 9.02
N ASN A 183 5.48 -29.79 8.83
CA ASN A 183 6.87 -30.07 8.47
C ASN A 183 7.84 -30.00 9.67
N ASN A 184 7.33 -29.90 10.91
CA ASN A 184 8.13 -29.80 12.14
C ASN A 184 9.21 -28.68 12.07
N ILE A 185 8.86 -27.55 11.45
CA ILE A 185 9.77 -26.41 11.33
C ILE A 185 9.75 -25.66 12.67
N ASN A 186 10.93 -25.41 13.25
CA ASN A 186 11.08 -24.69 14.52
C ASN A 186 10.88 -23.17 14.33
N LEU A 187 9.65 -22.76 14.03
CA LEU A 187 9.23 -21.36 13.95
C LEU A 187 7.96 -21.17 14.78
N LYS A 188 7.91 -20.06 15.53
CA LYS A 188 6.73 -19.62 16.27
C LYS A 188 6.01 -18.53 15.49
N VAL A 189 4.77 -18.80 15.08
CA VAL A 189 3.96 -17.90 14.25
C VAL A 189 3.19 -16.90 15.12
N TYR A 190 3.29 -15.63 14.73
CA TYR A 190 2.51 -14.51 15.26
C TYR A 190 1.65 -13.92 14.15
N LYS A 191 0.42 -13.51 14.46
CA LYS A 191 -0.53 -12.92 13.50
C LYS A 191 -1.49 -11.97 14.20
N ILE A 192 -2.01 -10.99 13.48
CA ILE A 192 -3.06 -10.04 13.98
C ILE A 192 -4.44 -10.33 13.38
N THR A 193 -4.53 -11.35 12.55
CA THR A 193 -5.74 -11.78 11.86
C THR A 193 -6.27 -13.05 12.51
N ASP A 194 -7.59 -13.18 12.53
CA ASP A 194 -8.31 -14.33 13.03
C ASP A 194 -9.33 -14.81 11.98
N LYS A 195 -10.04 -15.90 12.27
CA LYS A 195 -11.02 -16.50 11.35
C LYS A 195 -12.20 -15.60 11.00
N SER A 196 -12.51 -14.61 11.84
CA SER A 196 -13.52 -13.59 11.53
C SER A 196 -12.98 -12.47 10.66
N ASN A 197 -11.65 -12.33 10.61
CA ASN A 197 -10.81 -11.29 10.05
C ASN A 197 -10.14 -11.59 8.70
N ASN A 198 -10.68 -11.23 7.54
CA ASN A 198 -9.99 -11.42 6.24
C ASN A 198 -8.84 -10.42 6.00
N GLY A 199 -7.93 -10.23 6.96
CA GLY A 199 -6.58 -9.74 6.74
C GLY A 199 -6.34 -8.38 6.09
N GLY A 200 -7.37 -7.63 5.70
CA GLY A 200 -7.15 -6.49 4.82
C GLY A 200 -7.36 -6.79 3.32
N ALA A 201 -7.96 -7.93 2.92
CA ALA A 201 -8.37 -8.16 1.52
C ALA A 201 -9.44 -7.17 1.07
N VAL A 202 -9.05 -6.34 0.10
CA VAL A 202 -9.98 -5.58 -0.73
C VAL A 202 -10.33 -6.46 -1.91
N VAL A 203 -11.40 -7.25 -1.80
CA VAL A 203 -11.97 -7.89 -2.99
C VAL A 203 -12.85 -6.86 -3.68
N MET A 204 -12.66 -6.63 -4.98
CA MET A 204 -13.61 -5.80 -5.74
C MET A 204 -14.88 -6.61 -6.02
N LYS A 205 -16.06 -5.98 -6.05
CA LYS A 205 -17.34 -6.69 -6.27
C LYS A 205 -17.36 -7.57 -7.51
N ARG A 206 -16.72 -7.09 -8.59
CA ARG A 206 -16.56 -7.83 -9.86
C ARG A 206 -15.68 -9.09 -9.74
N LEU A 207 -14.99 -9.29 -8.62
CA LEU A 207 -13.98 -10.32 -8.37
C LEU A 207 -14.41 -11.34 -7.30
N ASN A 208 -15.69 -11.31 -6.92
CA ASN A 208 -16.26 -12.20 -5.91
C ASN A 208 -16.56 -13.60 -6.48
N TYR A 209 -15.52 -14.30 -6.93
CA TYR A 209 -15.57 -15.63 -7.53
C TYR A 209 -14.56 -16.59 -6.85
N GLY A 210 -14.76 -17.91 -6.99
CA GLY A 210 -13.86 -18.93 -6.42
C GLY A 210 -13.82 -18.93 -4.89
N ASP A 211 -12.61 -19.09 -4.32
CA ASP A 211 -12.36 -19.14 -2.88
C ASP A 211 -12.55 -17.77 -2.18
N CYS A 212 -12.66 -16.69 -2.97
CA CYS A 212 -12.92 -15.33 -2.45
C CYS A 212 -14.41 -15.05 -2.17
N LYS A 213 -15.34 -15.98 -2.47
CA LYS A 213 -16.80 -15.80 -2.34
C LYS A 213 -17.27 -15.33 -0.95
N ASN A 214 -16.50 -15.66 0.08
CA ASN A 214 -16.83 -15.33 1.47
C ASN A 214 -16.22 -13.99 1.92
N ILE A 215 -15.48 -13.29 1.05
CA ILE A 215 -14.87 -12.00 1.36
C ILE A 215 -15.79 -10.90 0.88
N LYS A 216 -16.30 -10.10 1.83
CA LYS A 216 -17.08 -8.91 1.53
C LYS A 216 -16.24 -7.92 0.71
N SER A 217 -16.78 -7.43 -0.41
CA SER A 217 -16.06 -6.47 -1.22
C SER A 217 -15.95 -5.12 -0.51
N VAL A 218 -14.90 -4.33 -0.76
CA VAL A 218 -14.80 -2.97 -0.18
C VAL A 218 -16.00 -2.11 -0.58
N ASP A 219 -16.55 -2.33 -1.76
CA ASP A 219 -17.71 -1.59 -2.26
C ASP A 219 -18.98 -1.92 -1.46
N ASP A 220 -19.05 -3.11 -0.86
CA ASP A 220 -20.16 -3.53 -0.01
C ASP A 220 -19.89 -3.25 1.49
N MET A 221 -18.66 -2.90 1.89
CA MET A 221 -18.30 -2.54 3.27
C MET A 221 -18.84 -1.16 3.66
N SER A 222 -19.36 -1.06 4.89
CA SER A 222 -19.61 0.22 5.56
C SER A 222 -18.30 0.99 5.80
N ASN A 223 -18.39 2.31 6.02
CA ASN A 223 -17.20 3.13 6.30
C ASN A 223 -16.44 2.65 7.55
N GLU A 224 -17.13 2.15 8.57
CA GLU A 224 -16.50 1.60 9.77
C GLU A 224 -15.76 0.29 9.48
N GLU A 225 -16.33 -0.60 8.66
CA GLU A 225 -15.65 -1.82 8.21
C GLU A 225 -14.39 -1.46 7.39
N LYS A 226 -14.50 -0.52 6.45
CA LYS A 226 -13.36 -0.02 5.65
C LYS A 226 -12.25 0.54 6.52
N LYS A 227 -12.61 1.34 7.54
CA LYS A 227 -11.66 1.90 8.49
C LYS A 227 -10.93 0.79 9.24
N ASN A 228 -11.66 -0.12 9.88
CA ASN A 228 -11.07 -1.19 10.69
C ASN A 228 -10.15 -2.10 9.85
N HIS A 229 -10.53 -2.34 8.61
CA HIS A 229 -9.75 -3.11 7.65
C HIS A 229 -8.47 -2.38 7.23
N THR A 230 -8.56 -1.10 6.88
CA THR A 230 -7.41 -0.25 6.52
C THR A 230 -6.44 -0.12 7.69
N VAL A 231 -6.96 0.18 8.89
CA VAL A 231 -6.16 0.28 10.12
C VAL A 231 -5.43 -1.03 10.42
N LYS A 232 -6.08 -2.19 10.24
CA LYS A 232 -5.44 -3.49 10.45
C LYS A 232 -4.27 -3.73 9.49
N MET A 233 -4.43 -3.44 8.20
CA MET A 233 -3.34 -3.52 7.22
C MET A 233 -2.18 -2.57 7.59
N LEU A 234 -2.49 -1.34 8.00
CA LEU A 234 -1.47 -0.37 8.44
C LEU A 234 -0.73 -0.84 9.70
N ASN A 235 -1.43 -1.45 10.65
CA ASN A 235 -0.82 -2.07 11.83
C ASN A 235 0.09 -3.25 11.46
N ALA A 236 -0.32 -4.11 10.54
CA ALA A 236 0.54 -5.20 10.07
C ALA A 236 1.81 -4.68 9.40
N ILE A 237 1.68 -3.64 8.58
CA ILE A 237 2.82 -3.00 7.91
C ILE A 237 3.75 -2.35 8.95
N GLU A 238 3.20 -1.66 9.95
CA GLU A 238 4.00 -1.10 11.03
C GLU A 238 4.72 -2.17 11.84
N ILE A 239 4.08 -3.30 12.16
CA ILE A 239 4.75 -4.47 12.76
C ILE A 239 5.90 -4.94 11.86
N MET A 240 5.64 -5.18 10.58
CA MET A 240 6.65 -5.70 9.66
C MET A 240 7.87 -4.78 9.53
N ARG A 241 7.66 -3.46 9.66
CA ARG A 241 8.72 -2.45 9.61
C ARG A 241 9.80 -2.66 10.68
N HIS A 242 9.42 -3.19 11.85
CA HIS A 242 10.32 -3.44 12.98
C HIS A 242 10.92 -4.85 12.98
N SER A 243 10.62 -5.66 11.96
CA SER A 243 11.19 -7.01 11.84
C SER A 243 12.64 -6.98 11.35
N VAL A 244 13.39 -8.05 11.62
CA VAL A 244 14.78 -8.19 11.16
C VAL A 244 14.83 -8.37 9.64
N ASN A 245 14.01 -9.30 9.14
CA ASN A 245 13.87 -9.60 7.72
C ASN A 245 12.38 -9.69 7.35
N VAL A 246 12.02 -9.19 6.16
CA VAL A 246 10.69 -9.37 5.57
C VAL A 246 10.81 -10.17 4.28
N ILE A 247 10.08 -11.28 4.17
CA ILE A 247 9.99 -12.11 2.98
C ILE A 247 8.65 -11.89 2.30
N LEU A 248 8.67 -11.58 1.00
CA LEU A 248 7.46 -11.27 0.22
C LEU A 248 7.65 -11.52 -1.28
N SER A 249 6.63 -11.24 -2.11
CA SER A 249 6.74 -11.17 -3.58
C SER A 249 6.56 -9.72 -4.06
N TYR A 250 7.36 -9.27 -5.04
CA TYR A 250 7.24 -7.92 -5.62
C TYR A 250 6.06 -7.74 -6.58
N ASP A 251 5.18 -8.72 -6.75
CA ASP A 251 3.98 -8.62 -7.60
C ASP A 251 2.88 -7.71 -7.01
N SER A 252 2.99 -7.38 -5.72
CA SER A 252 2.02 -6.55 -4.99
C SER A 252 2.52 -5.13 -4.78
N ASN A 253 1.62 -4.15 -4.93
CA ASN A 253 1.88 -2.76 -4.55
C ASN A 253 2.22 -2.62 -3.06
N VAL A 254 1.61 -3.44 -2.20
CA VAL A 254 1.94 -3.49 -0.75
C VAL A 254 3.40 -3.90 -0.55
N SER A 255 3.84 -4.93 -1.26
CA SER A 255 5.21 -5.42 -1.16
C SER A 255 6.24 -4.42 -1.68
N ARG A 256 5.93 -3.75 -2.79
CA ARG A 256 6.77 -2.69 -3.33
C ARG A 256 6.84 -1.50 -2.38
N PHE A 257 5.72 -1.16 -1.73
CA PHE A 257 5.69 -0.15 -0.69
C PHE A 257 6.61 -0.53 0.46
N ILE A 258 6.50 -1.76 0.98
CA ILE A 258 7.36 -2.31 2.04
C ILE A 258 8.84 -2.20 1.66
N LYS A 259 9.24 -2.64 0.46
CA LYS A 259 10.63 -2.58 -0.02
C LYS A 259 11.20 -1.15 -0.10
N LEU A 260 10.37 -0.18 -0.49
CA LEU A 260 10.81 1.21 -0.62
C LEU A 260 10.85 1.94 0.72
N ASN A 261 9.95 1.62 1.64
CA ASN A 261 9.75 2.40 2.86
C ASN A 261 10.46 1.83 4.10
N PHE A 262 10.82 0.55 4.11
CA PHE A 262 11.40 -0.06 5.29
C PHE A 262 12.92 0.08 5.30
N ASP A 263 13.45 0.25 6.51
CA ASP A 263 14.89 0.30 6.76
C ASP A 263 15.45 -1.10 7.15
N CYS A 264 14.59 -2.10 7.35
CA CYS A 264 14.96 -3.50 7.55
C CYS A 264 15.29 -4.24 6.22
N ASN A 265 15.74 -5.48 6.33
CA ASN A 265 16.06 -6.29 5.16
C ASN A 265 14.79 -6.83 4.50
N VAL A 266 14.48 -6.39 3.28
CA VAL A 266 13.30 -6.85 2.53
C VAL A 266 13.73 -7.69 1.32
N TYR A 267 13.29 -8.94 1.30
CA TYR A 267 13.59 -9.93 0.26
C TYR A 267 12.34 -10.33 -0.53
N SER A 268 12.53 -10.44 -1.84
CA SER A 268 11.57 -11.01 -2.78
C SER A 268 11.89 -12.47 -3.07
N ILE A 269 10.86 -13.31 -3.12
CA ILE A 269 10.97 -14.72 -3.53
C ILE A 269 10.96 -14.91 -5.06
N ASN A 270 10.58 -13.88 -5.83
CA ASN A 270 10.33 -14.01 -7.27
C ASN A 270 11.02 -12.95 -8.15
N HIS A 271 11.79 -12.04 -7.55
CA HIS A 271 12.52 -11.00 -8.26
C HIS A 271 13.93 -10.83 -7.68
N SER A 272 14.82 -10.17 -8.42
CA SER A 272 16.13 -9.75 -7.92
C SER A 272 15.96 -8.85 -6.68
N ASN A 273 16.74 -9.14 -5.65
CA ASN A 273 16.82 -8.29 -4.45
C ASN A 273 17.70 -7.05 -4.64
N ASN A 274 18.49 -7.03 -5.72
CA ASN A 274 19.37 -5.95 -6.13
C ASN A 274 18.64 -5.06 -7.15
N LEU A 275 17.79 -4.16 -6.64
CA LEU A 275 17.12 -3.14 -7.47
C LEU A 275 18.10 -2.00 -7.77
N ASP A 276 18.07 -1.48 -9.00
CA ASP A 276 18.79 -0.25 -9.33
C ASP A 276 17.98 0.95 -8.83
N TYR A 277 18.46 1.60 -7.79
CA TYR A 277 17.78 2.73 -7.18
C TYR A 277 17.97 4.05 -7.94
N ASN A 278 18.92 4.12 -8.87
CA ASN A 278 19.33 5.36 -9.53
C ASN A 278 18.85 5.46 -10.98
N SER A 279 18.45 4.35 -11.61
CA SER A 279 17.84 4.39 -12.93
C SER A 279 16.46 5.05 -12.87
N PRO A 280 16.12 5.93 -13.83
CA PRO A 280 14.74 6.32 -14.08
C PRO A 280 13.89 5.07 -14.32
N THR A 281 12.74 4.99 -13.67
CA THR A 281 11.81 3.87 -13.78
C THR A 281 10.38 4.37 -13.97
N LYS A 282 9.52 3.47 -14.43
CA LYS A 282 8.07 3.70 -14.42
C LYS A 282 7.57 3.76 -12.98
N ASN A 283 6.35 4.25 -12.82
CA ASN A 283 5.70 4.29 -11.53
C ASN A 283 5.66 2.89 -10.87
N PRO A 284 6.10 2.74 -9.59
CA PRO A 284 6.05 1.47 -8.86
C PRO A 284 4.65 0.87 -8.70
N ALA A 285 3.58 1.61 -9.01
CA ALA A 285 2.24 1.04 -9.17
C ALA A 285 2.21 -0.11 -10.20
N TYR A 286 3.06 -0.07 -11.23
CA TYR A 286 3.10 -1.07 -12.30
C TYR A 286 4.04 -2.23 -11.97
N SER A 287 5.32 -1.94 -11.75
CA SER A 287 6.36 -2.92 -11.42
C SER A 287 7.57 -2.21 -10.81
N PHE A 288 8.57 -2.99 -10.38
CA PHE A 288 9.94 -2.47 -10.31
C PHE A 288 10.62 -2.52 -11.68
#